data_AF-A0A1B3SJZ3-F1
#
_entry.id   AF-A0A1B3SJZ3-F1
#
_cell.length_a   1.000
_cell.length_b   1.000
_cell.length_c   1.000
_cell.angle_alpha   90.00
_cell.angle_beta   90.00
_cell.angle_gamma   90.00
#
_symmetry.space_group_name_H-M   'P 1'
#
loop_
_entity.id
_entity.type
_entity.pdbx_description
1 polymer ?
#
loop_
_entity_poly.entity_id
_entity_poly.type
_entity_poly.pdbx_seq_one_letter_code
_entity_poly.pdbx_strand_id
1 'polypeptide(L)'
;MFDQLYSELSKLLEDVLPQQSHYVFQKERELDTEYKFLLLIDEDLSKLKFFKKNLLVTTILDVFNLDISKYKKKVTIEVEVYDEFR
;
A
#
# COMPACT_ATOMS: atom_id res chain seq x y z
N MET A 1 7.45 11.89 -10.23
CA MET A 1 6.38 10.91 -10.53
C MET A 1 6.24 9.91 -9.38
N PHE A 2 7.32 9.26 -8.93
CA PHE A 2 7.29 8.40 -7.74
C PHE A 2 6.73 9.11 -6.48
N ASP A 3 7.08 10.38 -6.26
CA ASP A 3 6.53 11.19 -5.16
C ASP A 3 5.05 11.53 -5.29
N GLN A 4 4.56 11.72 -6.52
CA GLN A 4 3.14 11.99 -6.76
C GLN A 4 2.32 10.73 -6.49
N LEU A 5 2.78 9.58 -7.01
CA LEU A 5 2.19 8.27 -6.72
C LEU A 5 2.17 7.99 -5.22
N TYR A 6 3.28 8.26 -4.53
CA TYR A 6 3.34 8.13 -3.09
C TYR A 6 2.27 8.99 -2.39
N SER A 7 2.12 10.26 -2.79
CA SER A 7 1.14 11.16 -2.18
C SER A 7 -0.30 10.73 -2.43
N GLU A 8 -0.62 10.27 -3.64
CA GLU A 8 -1.95 9.77 -3.99
C GLU A 8 -2.28 8.46 -3.25
N LEU A 9 -1.32 7.53 -3.20
CA LEU A 9 -1.46 6.28 -2.43
C LEU A 9 -1.60 6.55 -0.94
N SER A 10 -0.85 7.50 -0.40
CA SER A 10 -0.94 7.87 1.02
C SER A 10 -2.34 8.38 1.36
N LYS A 11 -2.90 9.27 0.53
CA LYS A 11 -4.26 9.80 0.71
C LYS A 11 -5.32 8.70 0.59
N LEU A 12 -5.19 7.81 -0.40
CA LEU A 12 -6.14 6.71 -0.54
C LEU A 12 -6.09 5.78 0.67
N LEU A 13 -4.90 5.49 1.21
CA LEU A 13 -4.75 4.70 2.42
C LEU A 13 -5.38 5.40 3.62
N GLU A 14 -5.23 6.72 3.77
CA GLU A 14 -5.92 7.49 4.81
C GLU A 14 -7.45 7.43 4.70
N ASP A 15 -8.00 7.43 3.48
CA ASP A 15 -9.45 7.36 3.24
C ASP A 15 -10.03 5.94 3.45
N VAL A 16 -9.23 4.91 3.16
CA VAL A 16 -9.68 3.51 3.18
C VAL A 16 -9.41 2.83 4.53
N LEU A 17 -8.31 3.19 5.19
CA LEU A 17 -7.95 2.61 6.47
C LEU A 17 -8.71 3.28 7.63
N PRO A 18 -9.08 2.53 8.69
CA PRO A 18 -9.72 3.12 9.85
C PRO A 18 -8.83 4.20 10.50
N GLN A 19 -9.43 5.30 10.99
CA GLN A 19 -8.68 6.40 11.62
C GLN A 19 -7.94 6.03 12.91
N GLN A 20 -8.30 4.91 13.55
CA GLN A 20 -7.67 4.43 14.78
C GLN A 20 -6.55 3.41 14.52
N SER A 21 -6.20 3.17 13.26
CA SER A 21 -5.22 2.16 12.91
C SER A 21 -3.81 2.72 12.92
N HIS A 22 -2.84 1.94 13.40
CA HIS A 22 -1.44 2.29 13.28
C HIS A 22 -0.85 1.62 12.03
N TYR A 23 -0.47 2.45 11.07
CA TYR A 23 0.23 2.00 9.87
C TYR A 23 1.33 2.98 9.47
N VAL A 24 2.32 2.46 8.77
CA VAL A 24 3.42 3.24 8.21
C VAL A 24 3.53 2.91 6.73
N PHE A 25 3.32 3.90 5.87
CA PHE A 25 3.49 3.76 4.44
C PHE A 25 4.78 4.45 3.99
N GLN A 26 5.63 3.75 3.24
CA GLN A 26 6.95 4.25 2.83
C GLN A 26 7.26 3.95 1.36
N LYS A 27 8.07 4.83 0.77
CA LYS A 27 8.73 4.58 -0.51
C LYS A 27 9.91 3.64 -0.28
N GLU A 28 9.87 2.48 -0.91
CA GLU A 28 10.96 1.50 -0.82
C GLU A 28 12.02 1.81 -1.88
N ARG A 29 11.64 1.72 -3.17
CA ARG A 29 12.54 2.01 -4.29
C ARG A 29 11.80 2.19 -5.61
N GLU A 30 12.43 2.94 -6.52
CA GLU A 30 12.04 3.00 -7.92
C GLU A 30 12.98 2.13 -8.75
N LEU A 31 12.41 1.22 -9.55
CA LEU A 31 13.10 0.40 -10.53
C LEU A 31 12.69 0.83 -11.95
N ASP A 32 13.39 0.33 -12.97
CA ASP A 32 13.10 0.65 -14.37
C ASP A 32 11.71 0.18 -14.82
N THR A 33 11.18 -0.87 -14.19
CA THR A 33 9.90 -1.49 -14.53
C THR A 33 8.86 -1.42 -13.42
N GLU A 34 9.22 -0.89 -12.24
CA GLU A 34 8.39 -0.99 -11.04
C GLU A 34 8.59 0.18 -10.08
N TYR A 35 7.51 0.66 -9.47
CA TYR A 35 7.54 1.48 -8.26
C TYR A 35 7.18 0.60 -7.07
N LYS A 36 8.12 0.44 -6.12
CA LYS A 36 7.93 -0.40 -4.94
C LYS A 36 7.69 0.45 -3.70
N PHE A 37 6.61 0.13 -3.00
CA PHE A 37 6.21 0.75 -1.74
C PHE A 37 6.08 -0.31 -0.64
N LEU A 38 6.23 0.11 0.61
CA LEU A 38 6.05 -0.72 1.80
C LEU A 38 4.92 -0.15 2.65
N LEU A 39 3.99 -1.00 3.05
CA LEU A 39 2.93 -0.69 4.00
C LEU A 39 3.10 -1.59 5.23
N LEU A 40 3.57 -1.00 6.32
CA LEU A 40 3.62 -1.65 7.62
C LEU A 40 2.28 -1.43 8.30
N ILE A 41 1.66 -2.51 8.79
CA ILE A 41 0.41 -2.46 9.55
C ILE A 41 0.58 -3.13 10.91
N ASP A 42 -0.23 -2.71 11.88
CA ASP A 42 -0.34 -3.41 13.16
C ASP A 42 -1.07 -4.77 13.03
N GLU A 43 -0.97 -5.58 14.09
CA GLU A 43 -1.59 -6.91 14.13
C GLU A 43 -3.13 -6.83 14.11
N ASP A 44 -3.72 -5.75 14.61
CA ASP A 44 -5.18 -5.56 14.68
C ASP A 44 -5.79 -5.30 13.30
N LEU A 45 -5.12 -4.48 12.48
CA LEU A 45 -5.37 -4.28 11.06
C LEU A 45 -5.24 -5.58 10.29
N SER A 46 -4.18 -6.37 10.57
CA SER A 46 -3.97 -7.66 9.91
C SER A 46 -5.13 -8.64 10.14
N LYS A 47 -5.78 -8.55 11.30
CA LYS A 47 -6.92 -9.39 11.69
C LYS A 47 -8.22 -8.98 10.99
N LEU A 48 -8.31 -7.77 10.44
CA LEU A 48 -9.48 -7.31 9.69
C LEU A 48 -9.71 -8.19 8.46
N LYS A 49 -10.98 -8.49 8.18
CA LYS A 49 -11.38 -9.37 7.05
C LYS A 49 -10.85 -8.89 5.69
N PHE A 50 -10.64 -7.59 5.53
CA PHE A 50 -10.15 -6.98 4.29
C PHE A 50 -8.65 -7.22 4.06
N PHE A 51 -7.84 -7.34 5.12
CA PHE A 51 -6.42 -7.66 5.05
C PHE A 51 -6.14 -9.16 5.01
N LYS A 52 -6.96 -9.99 5.68
CA LYS A 52 -6.83 -11.47 5.70
C LYS A 52 -6.78 -12.15 4.33
N LYS A 53 -7.25 -11.49 3.26
CA LYS A 53 -7.23 -12.03 1.90
C LYS A 53 -6.36 -11.24 0.93
N ASN A 54 -5.55 -10.30 1.42
CA ASN A 54 -4.88 -9.27 0.59
C ASN A 54 -5.84 -8.46 -0.30
N LEU A 55 -7.16 -8.55 -0.06
CA LEU A 55 -8.18 -8.04 -0.99
C LEU A 55 -8.11 -6.52 -1.11
N LEU A 56 -7.86 -5.83 0.01
CA LEU A 56 -7.75 -4.38 0.05
C LEU A 56 -6.53 -3.91 -0.72
N VAL A 57 -5.38 -4.57 -0.51
CA VAL A 57 -4.12 -4.28 -1.20
C VAL A 57 -4.24 -4.57 -2.69
N THR A 58 -4.78 -5.73 -3.07
CA THR A 58 -4.98 -6.06 -4.49
C THR A 58 -5.97 -5.11 -5.14
N THR A 59 -7.05 -4.72 -4.46
CA THR A 59 -8.02 -3.74 -5.01
C THR A 59 -7.38 -2.37 -5.21
N ILE A 60 -6.61 -1.87 -4.23
CA ILE A 60 -5.87 -0.60 -4.36
C ILE A 60 -4.87 -0.69 -5.52
N LEU A 61 -4.11 -1.78 -5.58
CA LEU A 61 -3.13 -2.02 -6.64
C LEU A 61 -3.79 -2.17 -8.02
N ASP A 62 -4.96 -2.79 -8.11
CA ASP A 62 -5.69 -2.96 -9.36
C ASP A 62 -6.23 -1.63 -9.85
N VAL A 63 -6.84 -0.82 -8.97
CA VAL A 63 -7.30 0.54 -9.32
C VAL A 63 -6.13 1.39 -9.79
N PHE A 64 -5.01 1.38 -9.06
CA PHE A 64 -3.84 2.15 -9.46
C PHE A 64 -3.18 1.60 -10.71
N ASN A 65 -3.01 0.28 -10.88
CA ASN A 65 -2.42 -0.26 -12.11
C ASN A 65 -3.35 -0.12 -13.33
N LEU A 66 -4.67 -0.02 -13.14
CA LEU A 66 -5.61 0.35 -14.21
C LEU A 66 -5.37 1.79 -14.70
N ASP A 67 -5.15 2.73 -13.77
CA ASP A 67 -4.84 4.13 -14.11
C ASP A 67 -3.39 4.29 -14.60
N ILE A 68 -2.45 3.54 -14.00
CA ILE A 68 -1.01 3.60 -14.23
C ILE A 68 -0.55 2.75 -15.42
N SER A 69 -1.41 1.89 -15.96
CA SER A 69 -1.21 1.15 -17.22
C SER A 69 -0.63 2.02 -18.36
N LYS A 70 -0.88 3.33 -18.32
CA LYS A 70 -0.30 4.34 -19.22
C LYS A 70 1.22 4.57 -19.09
N TYR A 71 1.85 4.21 -17.97
CA TYR A 71 3.23 4.63 -17.62
C TYR A 71 4.30 3.54 -17.75
N LYS A 72 3.97 2.35 -18.28
CA LYS A 72 4.90 1.21 -18.52
C LYS A 72 5.66 0.68 -17.29
N LYS A 73 5.46 1.23 -16.09
CA LYS A 73 5.97 0.71 -14.81
C LYS A 73 4.81 0.21 -13.95
N LYS A 74 5.00 -0.94 -13.32
CA LYS A 74 4.02 -1.56 -12.41
C LYS A 74 4.13 -0.90 -11.03
N VAL A 75 3.01 -0.69 -10.34
CA VAL A 75 3.03 -0.35 -8.91
C VAL A 75 2.86 -1.62 -8.09
N THR A 76 3.72 -1.79 -7.09
CA THR A 76 3.67 -2.88 -6.12
C THR A 76 3.76 -2.32 -4.72
N ILE A 77 2.90 -2.82 -3.83
CA ILE A 77 2.90 -2.51 -2.40
C ILE A 77 3.13 -3.82 -1.66
N GLU A 78 4.23 -3.90 -0.93
CA GLU A 78 4.50 -4.98 0.00
C GLU A 78 3.86 -4.65 1.34
N VAL A 79 3.14 -5.61 1.93
CA VAL A 79 2.49 -5.40 3.23
C VAL A 79 3.17 -6.29 4.25
N GLU A 80 3.72 -5.67 5.29
CA GLU A 80 4.27 -6.38 6.43
C GLU A 80 3.48 -6.03 7.70
N VAL A 81 3.35 -7.02 8.57
CA VAL A 81 2.75 -6.83 9.89
C VAL A 81 3.90 -6.62 10.86
N TYR A 82 3.97 -5.45 11.48
CA TYR A 82 4.95 -5.23 12.54
C TYR A 82 4.33 -5.59 13.89
N ASP A 83 5.00 -6.49 14.60
CA ASP A 83 4.63 -6.90 15.95
C ASP A 83 5.47 -6.04 16.92
N GLU A 84 4.85 -5.02 17.53
CA GLU A 84 5.51 -4.17 18.54
C GLU A 84 5.80 -4.92 19.86
N PHE A 85 5.53 -6.23 19.94
CA PHE A 85 5.76 -7.04 21.14
C PHE A 85 6.81 -8.14 20.90
N ARG A 86 8.08 -7.78 21.11
CA ARG A 86 9.11 -8.72 21.57
C ARG A 86 9.88 -8.18 22.76
#